data_AF-A0A3M2ARB6-F1
#
_entry.id   AF-A0A3M2ARB6-F1
#
_cell.length_a   1.000
_cell.length_b   1.000
_cell.length_c   1.000
_cell.angle_alpha   90.00
_cell.angle_beta   90.00
_cell.angle_gamma   90.00
#
_symmetry.space_group_name_H-M   'P 1'
#
loop_
_entity.id
_entity.type
_entity.pdbx_description
1 polymer ?
#
loop_
_entity_poly.entity_id
_entity_poly.type
_entity_poly.pdbx_seq_one_letter_code
_entity_poly.pdbx_strand_id
1 'polypeptide(L)'
;TTHKACSLLDVRFLIVQHELYIKRLELAIQKQKPFDHKECGRHGIENACPFGKKLYSEIIPCLDHLEPHIRDLILQIEEIHCQFHEKAKEVDPTNPDYTALNQAKEISLRLYQKLMSLERTTKTK
;
A
#
# COMPACT_ATOMS: atom_id res chain seq x y z
N THR A 1 -12.19 -29.73 3.44
CA THR A 1 -11.17 -28.66 3.43
C THR A 1 -11.90 -27.34 3.29
N THR A 2 -11.98 -26.55 4.35
CA THR A 2 -12.68 -25.26 4.32
C THR A 2 -11.88 -24.30 3.46
N HIS A 3 -12.37 -24.01 2.24
CA HIS A 3 -11.85 -22.92 1.43
C HIS A 3 -11.98 -21.63 2.23
N LYS A 4 -10.86 -21.13 2.77
CA LYS A 4 -10.80 -19.78 3.33
C LYS A 4 -11.14 -18.84 2.17
N ALA A 5 -12.31 -18.22 2.21
CA ALA A 5 -12.68 -17.22 1.22
C ALA A 5 -11.56 -16.18 1.16
N CYS A 6 -10.99 -15.97 -0.01
CA CYS A 6 -9.97 -14.95 -0.23
C CYS A 6 -10.67 -13.60 -0.01
N SER A 7 -10.52 -12.98 1.16
CA SER A 7 -11.12 -11.68 1.42
C SER A 7 -10.43 -10.68 0.52
N LEU A 8 -11.16 -10.19 -0.48
CA LEU A 8 -10.69 -9.08 -1.29
C LEU A 8 -10.45 -7.85 -0.39
N LEU A 9 -9.51 -7.02 -0.82
CA LEU A 9 -9.16 -5.78 -0.11
C LEU A 9 -10.36 -4.85 -0.06
N ASP A 10 -10.61 -4.26 1.12
CA ASP A 10 -11.44 -3.06 1.19
C ASP A 10 -10.62 -1.90 0.61
N VAL A 11 -10.78 -1.69 -0.69
CA VAL A 11 -10.04 -0.68 -1.45
C VAL A 11 -10.17 0.71 -0.84
N ARG A 12 -11.37 1.08 -0.37
CA ARG A 12 -11.60 2.40 0.23
C ARG A 12 -10.84 2.55 1.54
N PHE A 13 -10.91 1.53 2.40
CA PHE A 13 -10.14 1.51 3.64
C PHE A 13 -8.64 1.66 3.37
N LEU A 14 -8.10 0.94 2.38
CA LEU A 14 -6.68 1.00 2.03
C LEU A 14 -6.24 2.37 1.54
N ILE A 15 -7.01 2.98 0.64
CA ILE A 15 -6.73 4.34 0.15
C ILE A 15 -6.69 5.31 1.34
N VAL A 16 -7.67 5.25 2.24
CA VAL A 16 -7.71 6.11 3.44
C VAL A 16 -6.49 5.90 4.33
N GLN A 17 -6.08 4.64 4.60
CA GLN A 17 -4.89 4.37 5.42
C GLN A 17 -3.61 4.95 4.79
N HIS A 18 -3.52 4.91 3.46
CA HIS A 18 -2.39 5.45 2.72
C HIS A 18 -2.36 6.98 2.75
N GLU A 19 -3.50 7.63 2.52
CA GLU A 19 -3.62 9.08 2.66
C GLU A 19 -3.29 9.56 4.08
N LEU A 20 -3.73 8.82 5.11
CA LEU A 20 -3.40 9.12 6.50
C LEU A 20 -1.91 8.97 6.79
N TYR A 21 -1.22 8.05 6.12
CA TYR A 21 0.23 7.95 6.22
C TYR A 21 0.90 9.20 5.64
N ILE A 22 0.54 9.60 4.41
CA ILE A 22 1.10 10.78 3.74
C ILE A 22 0.85 12.04 4.57
N LYS A 23 -0.38 12.25 5.05
CA LYS A 23 -0.73 13.41 5.90
C LYS A 23 0.09 13.46 7.19
N ARG A 24 0.36 12.31 7.81
CA ARG A 24 1.20 12.24 9.02
C ARG A 24 2.68 12.52 8.70
N LEU A 25 3.17 12.06 7.55
CA LEU A 25 4.52 12.37 7.07
C LEU A 25 4.68 13.87 6.78
N GLU A 26 3.71 14.48 6.09
CA GLU A 26 3.66 15.92 5.86
C GLU A 26 3.64 16.72 7.17
N LEU A 27 2.86 16.27 8.15
CA LEU A 27 2.83 16.89 9.47
C LEU A 27 4.16 16.76 10.21
N ALA A 28 4.86 15.63 10.06
CA ALA A 28 6.19 15.43 10.64
C ALA A 28 7.22 16.38 10.02
N ILE A 29 7.17 16.56 8.69
CA ILE A 29 7.97 17.56 7.95
C ILE A 29 7.70 18.97 8.48
N GLN A 30 6.43 19.37 8.57
CA GLN A 30 6.03 20.70 9.06
C GLN A 30 6.52 20.97 10.48
N LYS A 31 6.57 19.93 11.31
CA LYS A 31 7.02 20.01 12.71
C LYS A 31 8.51 19.73 12.89
N GLN A 32 9.23 19.40 11.81
CA GLN A 32 10.62 18.93 11.83
C GLN A 32 10.86 17.83 12.87
N LYS A 33 9.97 16.82 12.91
CA LYS A 33 10.03 15.71 13.86
C LYS A 33 10.34 14.39 13.17
N PRO A 34 11.08 13.48 13.82
CA PRO A 34 11.25 12.12 13.32
C PRO A 34 9.90 11.47 13.01
N PHE A 35 9.86 10.66 11.96
CA PHE A 35 8.67 9.94 11.53
C PHE A 35 8.94 8.43 11.54
N ASP A 36 8.02 7.68 12.14
CA ASP A 36 8.10 6.21 12.19
C ASP A 36 7.53 5.61 10.91
N HIS A 37 8.42 5.35 9.95
CA HIS A 37 8.07 4.71 8.69
C HIS A 37 7.56 3.30 8.91
N LYS A 38 6.55 2.93 8.13
CA LYS A 38 6.00 1.57 8.11
C LYS A 38 6.62 0.75 6.99
N GLU A 39 6.65 -0.56 7.21
CA GLU A 39 7.08 -1.52 6.21
C GLU A 39 5.94 -1.91 5.26
N CYS A 40 6.28 -2.33 4.06
CA CYS A 40 5.32 -2.81 3.08
C CYS A 40 4.77 -4.21 3.40
N GLY A 41 5.43 -4.98 4.27
CA GLY A 41 5.06 -6.34 4.65
C GLY A 41 5.83 -7.46 3.92
N ARG A 42 6.57 -7.14 2.84
CA ARG A 42 7.29 -8.11 1.99
C ARG A 42 8.27 -8.98 2.77
N HIS A 43 8.98 -8.39 3.72
CA HIS A 43 10.03 -9.06 4.51
C HIS A 43 9.60 -9.37 5.95
N GLY A 44 8.31 -9.18 6.30
CA GLY A 44 7.80 -9.38 7.65
C GLY A 44 6.66 -8.43 8.00
N ILE A 45 5.75 -8.87 8.88
CA ILE A 45 4.51 -8.15 9.21
C ILE A 45 4.57 -7.30 10.48
N GLU A 46 5.64 -7.35 11.27
CA GLU A 46 5.69 -6.73 12.60
C GLU A 46 5.44 -5.21 12.56
N ASN A 47 6.13 -4.51 11.65
CA ASN A 47 5.98 -3.07 11.41
C ASN A 47 5.28 -2.78 10.07
N ALA A 48 4.58 -3.77 9.50
CA ALA A 48 3.89 -3.57 8.24
C ALA A 48 2.70 -2.61 8.40
N CYS A 49 2.46 -1.80 7.37
CA CYS A 49 1.26 -0.98 7.32
C CYS A 49 -0.01 -1.87 7.26
N PRO A 50 -1.20 -1.34 7.57
CA PRO A 50 -2.44 -2.12 7.53
C PRO A 50 -2.69 -2.79 6.18
N PHE A 51 -2.29 -2.12 5.08
CA PHE A 51 -2.29 -2.71 3.75
C PHE A 51 -1.41 -3.95 3.71
N GLY A 52 -0.11 -3.79 3.98
CA GLY A 52 0.88 -4.87 3.92
C GLY A 52 0.48 -6.07 4.77
N LYS A 53 -0.02 -5.84 5.98
CA LYS A 53 -0.54 -6.89 6.85
C LYS A 53 -1.64 -7.69 6.16
N LYS A 54 -2.65 -7.03 5.60
CA LYS A 54 -3.75 -7.70 4.92
C LYS A 54 -3.29 -8.42 3.65
N LEU A 55 -2.50 -7.75 2.82
CA LEU A 55 -1.99 -8.31 1.57
C LEU A 55 -1.22 -9.61 1.82
N TYR A 56 -0.22 -9.58 2.70
CA TYR A 56 0.70 -10.70 2.90
C TYR A 56 0.13 -11.83 3.78
N SER A 57 -0.80 -11.53 4.69
CA SER A 57 -1.39 -12.56 5.56
C SER A 57 -2.66 -13.19 5.02
N GLU A 58 -3.41 -12.49 4.17
CA GLU A 58 -4.72 -12.96 3.69
C GLU A 58 -4.76 -13.22 2.19
N ILE A 59 -4.10 -12.39 1.37
CA ILE A 59 -4.29 -12.41 -0.09
C ILE A 59 -3.20 -13.17 -0.83
N ILE A 60 -1.93 -12.86 -0.55
CA ILE A 60 -0.80 -13.59 -1.15
C ILE A 60 -0.93 -15.11 -0.94
N PRO A 61 -1.36 -15.63 0.23
CA PRO A 61 -1.57 -17.06 0.42
C PRO A 61 -2.68 -17.70 -0.43
N CYS A 62 -3.62 -16.93 -0.97
CA CYS A 62 -4.69 -17.42 -1.85
C CYS A 62 -4.57 -16.93 -3.29
N LEU A 63 -3.44 -16.34 -3.66
CA LEU A 63 -3.24 -15.69 -4.96
C LEU A 63 -3.49 -16.65 -6.14
N ASP A 64 -3.10 -17.92 -6.01
CA ASP A 64 -3.27 -18.95 -7.03
C ASP A 64 -4.72 -19.40 -7.24
N HIS A 65 -5.63 -19.06 -6.32
CA HIS A 65 -7.05 -19.33 -6.46
C HIS A 65 -7.81 -18.22 -7.19
N LEU A 66 -7.16 -17.10 -7.49
CA LEU A 66 -7.77 -15.97 -8.16
C LEU A 66 -7.66 -16.11 -9.68
N GLU A 67 -8.55 -15.45 -10.40
CA GLU A 67 -8.47 -15.39 -11.86
C GLU A 67 -7.16 -14.74 -12.30
N PRO A 68 -6.54 -15.20 -13.41
CA PRO A 68 -5.22 -14.72 -13.83
C PRO A 68 -5.10 -13.19 -13.89
N HIS A 69 -6.10 -12.52 -14.46
CA HIS A 69 -6.11 -11.07 -14.58
C HIS A 69 -6.22 -10.34 -13.22
N ILE A 70 -6.88 -10.94 -12.21
CA ILE A 70 -6.97 -10.40 -10.85
C ILE A 70 -5.64 -10.59 -10.13
N ARG A 71 -5.03 -11.78 -10.26
CA ARG A 71 -3.70 -12.06 -9.73
C ARG A 71 -2.66 -11.08 -10.26
N ASP A 72 -2.62 -10.86 -11.58
CA ASP A 72 -1.67 -9.94 -12.20
C ASP A 72 -1.85 -8.50 -11.72
N LEU A 73 -3.11 -8.11 -11.47
CA LEU A 73 -3.43 -6.80 -10.91
C LEU A 73 -2.97 -6.68 -9.45
N ILE A 74 -3.16 -7.71 -8.63
CA ILE A 74 -2.68 -7.74 -7.24
C ILE A 74 -1.16 -7.66 -7.17
N LEU A 75 -0.44 -8.38 -8.04
CA LEU A 75 1.02 -8.31 -8.11
C LEU A 75 1.52 -6.92 -8.51
N GLN A 76 0.85 -6.27 -9.46
CA GLN A 76 1.17 -4.86 -9.80
C GLN A 76 0.91 -3.91 -8.63
N ILE A 77 -0.17 -4.12 -7.88
CA ILE A 77 -0.51 -3.35 -6.69
C ILE A 77 0.55 -3.54 -5.61
N GLU A 78 0.97 -4.78 -5.36
CA GLU A 78 2.01 -5.14 -4.40
C GLU A 78 3.32 -4.42 -4.73
N GLU A 79 3.75 -4.46 -5.98
CA GLU A 79 4.99 -3.83 -6.43
C GLU A 79 4.95 -2.30 -6.26
N ILE A 80 3.87 -1.64 -6.69
CA ILE A 80 3.72 -0.18 -6.54
C ILE A 80 3.64 0.21 -5.04
N HIS A 81 2.99 -0.61 -4.21
CA HIS A 81 2.91 -0.38 -2.77
C HIS A 81 4.29 -0.47 -2.10
N CYS A 82 5.12 -1.44 -2.50
CA CYS A 82 6.49 -1.55 -2.03
C CYS A 82 7.35 -0.35 -2.47
N GLN A 83 7.27 0.04 -3.74
CA GLN A 83 7.95 1.22 -4.27
C GLN A 83 7.58 2.50 -3.51
N PHE A 84 6.32 2.65 -3.12
CA PHE A 84 5.90 3.78 -2.28
C PHE A 84 6.65 3.79 -0.95
N HIS A 85 6.70 2.66 -0.26
CA HIS A 85 7.34 2.59 1.06
C HIS A 85 8.84 2.81 0.98
N GLU A 86 9.50 2.29 -0.06
CA GLU A 86 10.92 2.56 -0.33
C GLU A 86 11.15 4.05 -0.54
N LYS A 87 10.38 4.68 -1.44
CA LYS A 87 10.51 6.11 -1.73
C LYS A 87 10.17 6.99 -0.53
N ALA A 88 9.14 6.64 0.23
CA ALA A 88 8.72 7.40 1.39
C ALA A 88 9.78 7.39 2.51
N LYS A 89 10.58 6.33 2.65
CA LYS A 89 11.67 6.25 3.64
C LYS A 89 12.87 7.13 3.30
N GLU A 90 12.99 7.58 2.06
CA GLU A 90 14.03 8.55 1.66
C GLU A 90 13.71 9.97 2.18
N VAL A 91 12.49 10.21 2.64
CA VAL A 91 12.07 11.50 3.18
C VAL A 91 12.61 11.66 4.59
N ASP A 92 13.58 12.55 4.79
CA ASP A 92 13.99 13.02 6.11
C ASP A 92 13.08 14.17 6.56
N PRO A 93 12.19 13.98 7.55
CA PRO A 93 11.29 15.05 7.98
C PRO A 93 12.00 16.15 8.77
N THR A 94 13.21 15.90 9.29
CA THR A 94 13.98 16.88 10.06
C THR A 94 14.83 17.80 9.17
N ASN A 95 15.11 17.36 7.94
CA ASN A 95 15.76 18.12 6.89
C ASN A 95 15.05 17.89 5.53
N PRO A 96 13.86 18.48 5.33
CA PRO A 96 12.96 18.05 4.28
C PRO A 96 13.41 18.47 2.87
N ASP A 97 13.71 17.46 2.04
CA ASP A 97 13.67 17.57 0.59
C ASP A 97 12.30 17.11 0.07
N TYR A 98 11.53 18.05 -0.49
CA TYR A 98 10.19 17.78 -1.02
C TYR A 98 10.21 16.90 -2.28
N THR A 99 11.36 16.68 -2.91
CA THR A 99 11.49 15.83 -4.10
C THR A 99 11.03 14.41 -3.82
N ALA A 100 11.55 13.78 -2.76
CA ALA A 100 11.17 12.42 -2.38
C ALA A 100 9.70 12.32 -1.97
N LEU A 101 9.17 13.32 -1.26
CA LEU A 101 7.75 13.38 -0.89
C LEU A 101 6.85 13.46 -2.13
N ASN A 102 7.20 14.29 -3.10
CA ASN A 102 6.42 14.44 -4.33
C ASN A 102 6.44 13.14 -5.15
N GLN A 103 7.59 12.49 -5.27
CA GLN A 103 7.70 11.16 -5.91
C GLN A 103 6.84 10.11 -5.18
N ALA A 104 6.86 10.08 -3.85
CA ALA A 104 6.01 9.18 -3.08
C ALA A 104 4.50 9.44 -3.33
N LYS A 105 4.09 10.71 -3.44
CA LYS A 105 2.71 11.08 -3.80
C LYS A 105 2.33 10.64 -5.20
N GLU A 106 3.21 10.77 -6.18
CA GLU A 106 2.98 10.29 -7.55
C GLU A 106 2.81 8.76 -7.60
N ILE A 107 3.65 8.02 -6.87
CA ILE A 107 3.51 6.57 -6.72
C ILE A 107 2.16 6.23 -6.07
N SER A 108 1.72 7.01 -5.07
CA SER A 108 0.42 6.83 -4.40
C SER A 108 -0.74 6.99 -5.38
N LEU A 109 -0.69 7.96 -6.28
CA LEU A 109 -1.73 8.13 -7.32
C LEU A 109 -1.81 6.91 -8.24
N ARG A 110 -0.66 6.35 -8.63
CA ARG A 110 -0.60 5.11 -9.42
C ARG A 110 -1.17 3.93 -8.64
N LEU A 111 -0.90 3.83 -7.34
CA LEU A 111 -1.47 2.83 -6.46
C LEU A 111 -3.00 2.95 -6.42
N TYR A 112 -3.54 4.16 -6.25
CA TYR A 112 -4.98 4.41 -6.21
C TYR A 112 -5.66 4.00 -7.51
N GLN A 113 -5.07 4.31 -8.66
CA GLN A 113 -5.61 3.90 -9.97
C GLN A 113 -5.72 2.37 -10.08
N LYS A 114 -4.72 1.63 -9.60
CA LYS A 114 -4.73 0.17 -9.61
C LYS A 114 -5.72 -0.41 -8.62
N LEU A 115 -5.81 0.14 -7.41
CA LEU A 115 -6.81 -0.25 -6.41
C LEU A 115 -8.25 -0.02 -6.91
N MET A 116 -8.53 1.14 -7.52
CA MET A 116 -9.83 1.43 -8.13
C MET A 116 -10.14 0.47 -9.29
N SER A 117 -9.12 0.07 -10.05
CA SER A 117 -9.28 -0.94 -11.09
C SER A 117 -9.62 -2.31 -10.50
N LEU A 118 -8.95 -2.70 -9.41
CA LEU A 118 -9.25 -3.94 -8.69
C LEU A 118 -10.68 -3.94 -8.17
N GLU A 119 -11.10 -2.85 -7.52
CA GLU A 119 -12.47 -2.68 -7.02
C GLU A 119 -13.50 -2.91 -8.13
N ARG A 120 -13.33 -2.25 -9.28
CA ARG A 120 -14.23 -2.39 -10.44
C ARG A 120 -14.28 -3.82 -10.96
N THR A 121 -13.11 -4.44 -11.19
CA THR A 121 -13.03 -5.81 -11.68
C THR A 121 -13.73 -6.80 -10.74
N THR A 122 -13.64 -6.58 -9.42
CA THR A 122 -14.23 -7.48 -8.42
C THR A 122 -15.71 -7.24 -8.12
N LYS A 123 -16.23 -6.02 -8.37
CA LYS A 123 -17.64 -5.67 -8.17
C LYS A 123 -18.54 -5.97 -9.37
N THR A 124 -17.96 -6.22 -10.55
CA THR A 124 -18.73 -6.48 -11.78
C THR A 124 -19.13 -7.97 -11.92
N LYS A 125 -19.31 -8.67 -10.80
CA LYS A 125 -19.72 -10.08 -10.73
C LYS A 125 -20.95 -10.25 -9.86
#